data_AF-A0A2E5S354-F1
#
_entry.id   AF-A0A2E5S354-F1
#
_cell.length_a   1.000
_cell.length_b   1.000
_cell.length_c   1.000
_cell.angle_alpha   90.00
_cell.angle_beta   90.00
_cell.angle_gamma   90.00
#
_symmetry.space_group_name_H-M   'P 1'
#
loop_
_entity.id
_entity.type
_entity.pdbx_description
1 polymer ?
#
loop_
_entity_poly.entity_id
_entity_poly.type
_entity_poly.pdbx_seq_one_letter_code
_entity_poly.pdbx_strand_id
1 'polypeptide(L)'
;MIKFSLTYDLIRKTKMVDLARVLREAKKARLKDIKIYDILTEIQHGNGNGQGLYLLFGPKGELYYVGKCVGSSFIEKLPEQFRYQDSGRQATLLYSIQKKDGFGKPKDREEYIKGALRVMENFDVMLIHFAPEDSTEIAPVESLMRRTLQPLLNEIYGRTDVRGNTVQEWVKAFRVRAAKLSANTRR
;
A
#
# COMPACT_ATOMS: atom_id res chain seq x y z
N MET A 1 0.84 15.93 16.41
CA MET A 1 0.00 15.18 15.46
C MET A 1 0.80 14.94 14.20
N ILE A 2 0.99 13.68 13.81
CA ILE A 2 1.77 13.33 12.62
C ILE A 2 0.77 13.19 11.47
N LYS A 3 0.85 14.07 10.48
CA LYS A 3 0.14 13.91 9.20
C LYS A 3 0.97 13.05 8.26
N PHE A 4 0.45 11.94 7.78
CA PHE A 4 1.17 11.01 6.89
C PHE A 4 0.24 10.31 5.89
N SER A 5 -0.87 10.96 5.59
CA SER A 5 -1.85 10.45 4.65
C SER A 5 -2.20 11.43 3.53
N LEU A 6 -2.72 10.86 2.45
CA LEU A 6 -3.37 11.55 1.34
C LEU A 6 -4.82 11.07 1.22
N THR A 7 -5.66 11.86 0.57
CA THR A 7 -7.01 11.43 0.19
C THR A 7 -7.02 10.92 -1.25
N TYR A 8 -7.87 9.94 -1.53
CA TYR A 8 -8.07 9.45 -2.90
C TYR A 8 -8.57 10.56 -3.83
N ASP A 9 -9.32 11.52 -3.31
CA ASP A 9 -9.77 12.70 -4.05
C ASP A 9 -8.64 13.51 -4.70
N LEU A 10 -7.49 13.59 -4.04
CA LEU A 10 -6.28 14.17 -4.61
C LEU A 10 -5.67 13.25 -5.67
N ILE A 11 -5.59 11.95 -5.36
CA ILE A 11 -4.97 10.95 -6.23
C ILE A 11 -5.75 10.78 -7.55
N ARG A 12 -7.09 10.71 -7.50
CA ARG A 12 -7.95 10.44 -8.67
C ARG A 12 -7.82 11.49 -9.77
N LYS A 13 -7.56 12.76 -9.38
CA LYS A 13 -7.35 13.90 -10.28
C LYS A 13 -5.91 14.04 -10.78
N THR A 14 -4.97 13.30 -10.18
CA THR A 14 -3.55 13.37 -10.52
C THR A 14 -3.30 12.65 -11.84
N LYS A 15 -2.51 13.28 -12.74
CA LYS A 15 -2.01 12.61 -13.95
C LYS A 15 -1.09 11.47 -13.55
N MET A 16 -1.19 10.32 -14.22
CA MET A 16 -0.39 9.15 -13.84
C MET A 16 1.12 9.41 -13.88
N VAL A 17 1.59 10.26 -14.81
CA VAL A 17 3.00 10.69 -14.90
C VAL A 17 3.49 11.46 -13.68
N ASP A 18 2.59 12.16 -12.98
CA ASP A 18 2.91 12.96 -11.79
C ASP A 18 2.77 12.17 -10.49
N LEU A 19 2.15 10.98 -10.52
CA LEU A 19 1.83 10.21 -9.32
C LEU A 19 3.10 9.89 -8.49
N ALA A 20 4.18 9.49 -9.16
CA ALA A 20 5.44 9.19 -8.48
C ALA A 20 6.03 10.42 -7.77
N ARG A 21 5.88 11.61 -8.37
CA ARG A 21 6.33 12.88 -7.79
C ARG A 21 5.49 13.25 -6.57
N VAL A 22 4.16 13.20 -6.69
CA VAL A 22 3.23 13.46 -5.58
C VAL A 22 3.53 12.56 -4.37
N LEU A 23 3.73 11.26 -4.59
CA LEU A 23 4.03 10.32 -3.51
C LEU A 23 5.42 10.55 -2.89
N ARG A 24 6.39 11.01 -3.67
CA ARG A 24 7.72 11.36 -3.17
C ARG A 24 7.68 12.56 -2.24
N GLU A 25 6.97 13.61 -2.65
CA GLU A 25 6.84 14.89 -1.94
C GLU A 25 5.89 14.80 -0.73
N ALA A 26 4.93 13.88 -0.75
CA ALA A 26 4.00 13.69 0.34
C ALA A 26 4.69 13.23 1.64
N LYS A 27 4.20 13.76 2.76
CA LYS A 27 4.70 13.46 4.09
C LYS A 27 4.45 11.98 4.43
N LYS A 28 5.44 11.36 5.05
CA LYS A 28 5.42 9.97 5.51
C LYS A 28 5.69 9.96 7.02
N ALA A 29 5.30 8.88 7.68
CA ALA A 29 5.62 8.66 9.08
C ALA A 29 6.44 7.41 9.24
N ARG A 30 7.41 7.45 10.14
CA ARG A 30 8.20 6.28 10.52
C ARG A 30 7.30 5.28 11.24
N LEU A 31 7.39 4.01 10.87
CA LEU A 31 6.53 2.96 11.44
C LEU A 31 6.59 2.91 12.98
N LYS A 32 7.78 3.00 13.59
CA LYS A 32 7.94 2.98 15.05
C LYS A 32 7.23 4.13 15.78
N ASP A 33 6.99 5.24 15.09
CA ASP A 33 6.46 6.47 15.71
C ASP A 33 4.93 6.57 15.60
N ILE A 34 4.28 5.64 14.89
CA ILE A 34 2.84 5.65 14.66
C ILE A 34 2.12 4.91 15.78
N LYS A 35 1.19 5.60 16.44
CA LYS A 35 0.27 4.99 17.40
C LYS A 35 -1.08 4.73 16.74
N ILE A 36 -1.87 3.84 17.34
CA ILE A 36 -3.27 3.60 16.91
C ILE A 36 -4.06 4.91 16.91
N TYR A 37 -3.82 5.78 17.90
CA TYR A 37 -4.42 7.11 17.96
C TYR A 37 -4.14 7.95 16.71
N ASP A 38 -2.88 7.98 16.23
CA ASP A 38 -2.52 8.74 15.03
C ASP A 38 -3.25 8.20 13.79
N ILE A 39 -3.39 6.88 13.67
CA ILE A 39 -4.16 6.26 12.57
C ILE A 39 -5.64 6.66 12.64
N LEU A 40 -6.25 6.61 13.84
CA LEU A 40 -7.65 7.01 14.03
C LEU A 40 -7.86 8.49 13.69
N THR A 41 -6.93 9.36 14.07
CA THR A 41 -6.96 10.78 13.72
C THR A 41 -6.86 11.01 12.22
N GLU A 42 -5.95 10.31 11.51
CA GLU A 42 -5.86 10.41 10.05
C GLU A 42 -7.14 9.86 9.37
N ILE A 43 -7.75 8.79 9.90
CA ILE A 43 -9.05 8.28 9.42
C ILE A 43 -10.14 9.34 9.57
N GLN A 44 -10.22 9.98 10.74
CA GLN A 44 -11.20 11.03 11.02
C GLN A 44 -11.03 12.22 10.07
N HIS A 45 -9.79 12.65 9.78
CA HIS A 45 -9.52 13.77 8.87
C HIS A 45 -9.66 13.41 7.39
N GLY A 46 -9.44 12.14 7.03
CA GLY A 46 -9.53 11.66 5.66
C GLY A 46 -10.95 11.37 5.16
N ASN A 47 -11.98 11.61 5.97
CA ASN A 47 -13.38 11.24 5.71
C ASN A 47 -13.56 9.76 5.31
N GLY A 48 -12.69 8.88 5.80
CA GLY A 48 -12.68 7.47 5.46
C GLY A 48 -13.21 6.60 6.60
N ASN A 49 -13.45 5.34 6.30
CA ASN A 49 -13.75 4.28 7.29
C ASN A 49 -12.49 3.47 7.67
N GLY A 50 -11.30 3.99 7.37
CA GLY A 50 -10.02 3.28 7.53
C GLY A 50 -9.67 2.30 6.41
N GLN A 51 -10.44 2.28 5.32
CA GLN A 51 -10.10 1.56 4.10
C GLN A 51 -9.28 2.41 3.15
N GLY A 52 -8.51 1.75 2.29
CA GLY A 52 -7.68 2.40 1.29
C GLY A 52 -6.38 1.68 1.03
N LEU A 53 -5.30 2.43 0.80
CA LEU A 53 -3.98 1.89 0.50
C LEU A 53 -2.95 2.28 1.56
N TYR A 54 -2.00 1.38 1.80
CA TYR A 54 -0.81 1.68 2.59
C TYR A 54 0.43 1.42 1.74
N LEU A 55 1.36 2.36 1.77
CA LEU A 55 2.60 2.31 1.02
C LEU A 55 3.76 2.26 2.00
N LEU A 56 4.68 1.31 1.82
CA LEU A 56 5.89 1.17 2.62
C LEU A 56 7.11 1.64 1.85
N PHE A 57 7.89 2.51 2.47
CA PHE A 57 9.11 3.07 1.92
C PHE A 57 10.31 2.64 2.76
N GLY A 58 11.37 2.24 2.07
CA GLY A 58 12.64 1.86 2.70
C GLY A 58 13.43 3.08 3.20
N PRO A 59 14.59 2.83 3.83
CA PRO A 59 15.41 3.87 4.46
C PRO A 59 15.99 4.89 3.48
N LYS A 60 16.04 4.59 2.17
CA LYS A 60 16.49 5.51 1.12
C LYS A 60 15.31 6.16 0.37
N GLY A 61 14.08 5.98 0.86
CA GLY A 61 12.85 6.50 0.26
C GLY A 61 12.33 5.70 -0.93
N GLU A 62 12.90 4.53 -1.19
CA GLU A 62 12.46 3.60 -2.24
C GLU A 62 11.13 2.94 -1.85
N LEU A 63 10.22 2.78 -2.81
CA LEU A 63 8.93 2.15 -2.56
C LEU A 63 9.09 0.63 -2.53
N TYR A 64 8.93 0.03 -1.35
CA TYR A 64 9.02 -1.42 -1.18
C TYR A 64 7.71 -2.12 -1.51
N TYR A 65 6.59 -1.56 -1.06
CA TYR A 65 5.32 -2.27 -1.12
C TYR A 65 4.12 -1.35 -1.18
N VAL A 66 3.13 -1.73 -1.98
CA VAL A 66 1.79 -1.16 -2.01
C VAL A 66 0.80 -2.25 -1.58
N GLY A 67 0.13 -2.01 -0.46
CA GLY A 67 -0.93 -2.85 0.06
C GLY A 67 -2.28 -2.15 0.09
N LYS A 68 -3.33 -2.95 0.21
CA LYS A 68 -4.72 -2.47 0.28
C LYS A 68 -5.43 -2.98 1.52
N CYS A 69 -6.34 -2.15 2.03
CA CYS A 69 -7.28 -2.45 3.10
C CYS A 69 -8.69 -2.40 2.50
N VAL A 70 -9.21 -3.57 2.10
CA VAL A 70 -10.58 -3.75 1.61
C VAL A 70 -11.27 -4.73 2.54
N GLY A 71 -12.45 -4.37 3.07
CA GLY A 71 -13.16 -5.18 4.07
C GLY A 71 -12.44 -5.28 5.42
N SER A 72 -11.44 -4.44 5.66
CA SER A 72 -10.65 -4.32 6.90
C SER A 72 -10.10 -2.89 6.99
N SER A 73 -9.61 -2.49 8.15
CA SER A 73 -9.03 -1.14 8.36
C SER A 73 -7.51 -1.12 8.37
N PHE A 74 -6.90 0.06 8.24
CA PHE A 74 -5.46 0.27 8.44
C PHE A 74 -4.96 -0.26 9.79
N ILE A 75 -5.78 -0.13 10.83
CA ILE A 75 -5.47 -0.56 12.21
C ILE A 75 -5.32 -2.08 12.29
N GLU A 76 -6.05 -2.82 11.45
CA GLU A 76 -5.98 -4.29 11.41
C GLU A 76 -4.88 -4.76 10.46
N LYS A 77 -4.84 -4.22 9.24
CA LYS A 77 -3.98 -4.75 8.17
C LYS A 77 -2.52 -4.36 8.28
N LEU A 78 -2.20 -3.17 8.78
CA LEU A 78 -0.80 -2.76 8.90
C LEU A 78 -0.06 -3.62 9.94
N PRO A 79 -0.58 -3.84 11.17
CA PRO A 79 0.05 -4.76 12.11
C PRO A 79 0.07 -6.23 11.65
N GLU A 80 -0.94 -6.65 10.86
CA GLU A 80 -0.97 -8.01 10.31
C GLU A 80 0.26 -8.33 9.46
N GLN A 81 0.86 -7.34 8.79
CA GLN A 81 2.10 -7.51 8.01
C GLN A 81 3.31 -7.88 8.87
N PHE A 82 3.23 -7.65 10.18
CA PHE A 82 4.26 -7.92 11.17
C PHE A 82 3.80 -8.95 12.21
N ARG A 83 2.73 -9.71 11.93
CA ARG A 83 2.25 -10.76 12.83
C ARG A 83 3.18 -11.99 12.77
N TYR A 84 3.72 -12.35 13.92
CA TYR A 84 4.43 -13.62 14.09
C TYR A 84 3.45 -14.80 13.99
N GLN A 85 3.82 -15.83 13.25
CA GLN A 85 3.09 -17.11 13.18
C GLN A 85 4.09 -18.25 13.33
N ASP A 86 3.84 -19.16 14.28
CA ASP A 86 4.68 -20.35 14.53
C ASP A 86 4.60 -21.36 13.37
N SER A 87 3.44 -21.45 12.72
CA SER A 87 3.30 -22.24 11.50
C SER A 87 4.06 -21.55 10.36
N GLY A 88 4.83 -22.32 9.57
CA GLY A 88 5.82 -21.82 8.58
C GLY A 88 5.32 -20.85 7.48
N ARG A 89 4.06 -20.41 7.52
CA ARG A 89 3.50 -19.27 6.81
C ARG A 89 3.77 -17.96 7.57
N GLN A 90 5.04 -17.67 7.84
CA GLN A 90 5.44 -16.37 8.39
C GLN A 90 4.98 -15.22 7.48
N ALA A 91 4.68 -14.06 8.07
CA ALA A 91 4.21 -12.87 7.36
C ALA A 91 5.06 -12.58 6.11
N THR A 92 4.43 -12.71 4.95
CA THR A 92 5.10 -12.69 3.63
C THR A 92 5.82 -11.38 3.40
N LEU A 93 5.30 -10.25 3.91
CA LEU A 93 5.90 -8.95 3.70
C LEU A 93 7.18 -8.75 4.51
N LEU A 94 7.15 -8.98 5.83
CA LEU A 94 8.35 -8.87 6.68
C LEU A 94 9.46 -9.80 6.18
N TYR A 95 9.11 -11.05 5.86
CA TYR A 95 10.07 -11.98 5.28
C TYR A 95 10.64 -11.49 3.94
N SER A 96 9.79 -10.96 3.06
CA SER A 96 10.23 -10.43 1.76
C SER A 96 11.18 -9.23 1.93
N ILE A 97 10.91 -8.35 2.90
CA ILE A 97 11.79 -7.23 3.26
C ILE A 97 13.14 -7.76 3.75
N GLN A 98 13.14 -8.67 4.73
CA GLN A 98 14.38 -9.21 5.29
C GLN A 98 15.21 -9.96 4.27
N LYS A 99 14.57 -10.76 3.41
CA LYS A 99 15.24 -11.45 2.29
C LYS A 99 15.85 -10.45 1.31
N LYS A 100 15.11 -9.39 0.96
CA LYS A 100 15.58 -8.34 0.05
C LYS A 100 16.79 -7.60 0.62
N ASP A 101 16.80 -7.38 1.93
CA ASP A 101 17.91 -6.73 2.64
C ASP A 101 19.07 -7.69 2.97
N GLY A 102 18.98 -8.97 2.61
CA GLY A 102 20.07 -9.96 2.76
C GLY A 102 20.08 -10.77 4.07
N PHE A 103 19.04 -10.69 4.89
CA PHE A 103 18.98 -11.32 6.22
C PHE A 103 18.33 -12.71 6.23
N GLY A 104 17.74 -13.12 5.11
CA GLY A 104 17.13 -14.45 4.98
C GLY A 104 15.80 -14.59 5.73
N LYS A 105 15.41 -15.84 6.03
CA LYS A 105 14.20 -16.18 6.77
C LYS A 105 14.52 -16.25 8.28
N PRO A 106 13.70 -15.64 9.17
CA PRO A 106 13.84 -15.83 10.61
C PRO A 106 13.77 -17.30 10.99
N LYS A 107 14.76 -17.77 11.75
CA LYS A 107 14.84 -19.16 12.23
C LYS A 107 13.98 -19.41 13.47
N ASP A 108 13.79 -18.37 14.27
CA ASP A 108 13.05 -18.43 15.53
C ASP A 108 12.32 -17.10 15.82
N ARG A 109 11.62 -17.07 16.96
CA ARG A 109 10.88 -15.89 17.43
C ARG A 109 11.79 -14.70 17.71
N GLU A 110 13.01 -14.92 18.20
CA GLU A 110 13.92 -13.83 18.57
C GLU A 110 14.45 -13.12 17.32
N GLU A 111 14.91 -13.88 16.32
CA GLU A 111 15.29 -13.36 15.01
C GLU A 111 14.11 -12.65 14.33
N TYR A 112 12.91 -13.20 14.46
CA TYR A 112 11.70 -12.56 13.93
C TYR A 112 11.47 -11.18 14.56
N ILE A 113 11.48 -11.10 15.90
CA ILE A 113 11.25 -9.84 16.63
C ILE A 113 12.35 -8.83 16.29
N LYS A 114 13.62 -9.23 16.29
CA LYS A 114 14.76 -8.38 15.90
C LYS A 114 14.56 -7.80 14.51
N GLY A 115 14.17 -8.63 13.54
CA GLY A 115 13.95 -8.18 12.18
C GLY A 115 12.70 -7.31 12.03
N ALA A 116 11.61 -7.58 12.77
CA ALA A 116 10.42 -6.74 12.79
C ALA A 116 10.72 -5.34 13.35
N LEU A 117 11.43 -5.26 14.49
CA LEU A 117 11.86 -4.00 15.10
C LEU A 117 12.73 -3.21 14.15
N ARG A 118 13.71 -3.85 13.50
CA ARG A 118 14.55 -3.18 12.50
C ARG A 118 13.74 -2.57 11.37
N VAL A 119 12.76 -3.29 10.82
CA VAL A 119 11.90 -2.74 9.77
C VAL A 119 11.11 -1.55 10.30
N MET A 120 10.49 -1.66 11.48
CA MET A 120 9.75 -0.55 12.09
C MET A 120 10.61 0.70 12.34
N GLU A 121 11.88 0.51 12.69
CA GLU A 121 12.83 1.60 12.92
C GLU A 121 13.32 2.29 11.66
N ASN A 122 13.28 1.61 10.51
CA ASN A 122 13.92 2.06 9.29
C ASN A 122 12.95 2.40 8.15
N PHE A 123 11.69 1.96 8.24
CA PHE A 123 10.72 2.10 7.17
C PHE A 123 9.67 3.16 7.48
N ASP A 124 9.37 3.96 6.48
CA ASP A 124 8.28 4.92 6.51
C ASP A 124 7.01 4.33 5.89
N VAL A 125 5.85 4.81 6.33
CA VAL A 125 4.54 4.47 5.78
C VAL A 125 3.78 5.72 5.39
N MET A 126 2.97 5.57 4.34
CA MET A 126 1.98 6.54 3.91
C MET A 126 0.63 5.85 3.73
N LEU A 127 -0.44 6.51 4.17
CA LEU A 127 -1.80 6.04 3.97
C LEU A 127 -2.48 6.83 2.85
N ILE A 128 -3.34 6.17 2.09
CA ILE A 128 -4.22 6.82 1.11
C ILE A 128 -5.65 6.45 1.49
N HIS A 129 -6.39 7.43 2.01
CA HIS A 129 -7.77 7.25 2.45
C HIS A 129 -8.73 7.29 1.28
N PHE A 130 -9.68 6.36 1.28
CA PHE A 130 -10.78 6.35 0.33
C PHE A 130 -12.07 6.70 1.08
N ALA A 131 -12.91 7.51 0.44
CA ALA A 131 -14.27 7.71 0.92
C ALA A 131 -15.05 6.39 0.76
N PRO A 132 -16.06 6.12 1.61
CA PRO A 132 -16.83 4.86 1.54
C PRO A 132 -17.40 4.54 0.15
N GLU A 133 -17.86 5.56 -0.58
CA GLU A 133 -18.38 5.48 -1.94
C GLU A 133 -17.33 5.05 -2.97
N ASP A 134 -16.05 5.32 -2.71
CA ASP A 134 -14.92 4.99 -3.59
C ASP A 134 -14.28 3.62 -3.25
N SER A 135 -14.83 2.87 -2.30
CA SER A 135 -14.28 1.57 -1.84
C SER A 135 -14.06 0.57 -2.98
N THR A 136 -14.90 0.59 -4.02
CA THR A 136 -14.75 -0.26 -5.21
C THR A 136 -13.55 0.08 -6.08
N GLU A 137 -12.96 1.26 -5.90
CA GLU A 137 -11.80 1.74 -6.66
C GLU A 137 -10.46 1.38 -6.00
N ILE A 138 -10.46 0.99 -4.72
CA ILE A 138 -9.24 0.65 -3.97
C ILE A 138 -8.41 -0.41 -4.71
N ALA A 139 -9.03 -1.52 -5.14
CA ALA A 139 -8.30 -2.60 -5.80
C ALA A 139 -7.78 -2.22 -7.21
N PRO A 140 -8.57 -1.57 -8.09
CA PRO A 140 -8.05 -1.00 -9.33
C PRO A 140 -6.88 -0.03 -9.13
N VAL A 141 -6.98 0.89 -8.16
CA VAL A 141 -5.94 1.90 -7.89
C VAL A 141 -4.68 1.24 -7.35
N GLU A 142 -4.79 0.24 -6.48
CA GLU A 142 -3.64 -0.55 -6.04
C GLU A 142 -2.92 -1.20 -7.23
N SER A 143 -3.68 -1.81 -8.14
CA SER A 143 -3.12 -2.45 -9.33
C SER A 143 -2.40 -1.44 -10.22
N LEU A 144 -3.00 -0.26 -10.40
CA LEU A 144 -2.38 0.84 -11.15
C LEU A 144 -1.07 1.28 -10.50
N MET A 145 -1.08 1.51 -9.18
CA MET A 145 0.10 1.94 -8.44
C MET A 145 1.23 0.92 -8.55
N ARG A 146 0.93 -0.38 -8.42
CA ARG A 146 1.93 -1.44 -8.62
C ARG A 146 2.54 -1.42 -10.01
N ARG A 147 1.71 -1.30 -11.06
CA ARG A 147 2.17 -1.27 -12.45
C ARG A 147 2.94 0.01 -12.80
N THR A 148 2.60 1.13 -12.18
CA THR A 148 3.20 2.44 -12.49
C THR A 148 4.46 2.70 -11.68
N LEU A 149 4.41 2.42 -10.38
CA LEU A 149 5.47 2.77 -9.44
C LEU A 149 6.51 1.66 -9.28
N GLN A 150 6.21 0.44 -9.75
CA GLN A 150 7.10 -0.72 -9.73
C GLN A 150 7.74 -0.97 -8.34
N PRO A 151 6.95 -1.11 -7.27
CA PRO A 151 7.45 -1.35 -5.92
C PRO A 151 8.27 -2.64 -5.85
N LEU A 152 9.31 -2.65 -5.02
CA LEU A 152 10.32 -3.71 -5.02
C LEU A 152 9.81 -5.11 -4.67
N LEU A 153 8.72 -5.22 -3.89
CA LEU A 153 8.24 -6.49 -3.34
C LEU A 153 6.87 -6.94 -3.84
N ASN A 154 6.13 -6.09 -4.57
CA ASN A 154 4.88 -6.58 -5.16
C ASN A 154 5.18 -7.39 -6.42
N GLU A 155 4.42 -8.46 -6.64
CA GLU A 155 4.37 -9.08 -7.95
C GLU A 155 3.67 -8.14 -8.94
N ILE A 156 4.28 -7.94 -10.11
CA ILE A 156 3.80 -7.00 -11.11
C ILE A 156 3.49 -7.74 -12.40
N TYR A 157 2.23 -7.72 -12.78
CA TYR A 157 1.75 -8.32 -14.02
C TYR A 157 1.55 -7.23 -15.09
N GLY A 158 2.53 -7.13 -15.99
CA GLY A 158 2.52 -6.20 -17.13
C GLY A 158 2.88 -4.76 -16.79
N ARG A 159 3.03 -3.94 -17.84
CA ARG A 159 3.24 -2.49 -17.73
C ARG A 159 1.98 -1.75 -18.17
N THR A 160 1.77 -0.57 -17.58
CA THR A 160 0.69 0.34 -17.96
C THR A 160 1.29 1.49 -18.76
N ASP A 161 0.67 1.86 -19.89
CA ASP A 161 0.96 3.15 -20.52
C ASP A 161 0.33 4.27 -19.68
N VAL A 162 1.18 5.17 -19.19
CA VAL A 162 0.84 6.21 -18.23
C VAL A 162 0.65 7.58 -18.88
N ARG A 163 0.76 7.68 -20.21
CA ARG A 163 0.73 8.97 -20.91
C ARG A 163 -0.68 9.59 -20.89
N GLY A 164 -0.73 10.86 -20.50
CA GLY A 164 -1.87 11.77 -20.71
C GLY A 164 -3.07 11.59 -19.77
N ASN A 165 -3.32 10.38 -19.27
CA ASN A 165 -4.49 10.07 -18.46
C ASN A 165 -4.28 10.37 -16.97
N THR A 166 -5.37 10.78 -16.31
CA THR A 166 -5.53 10.79 -14.85
C THR A 166 -5.72 9.38 -14.30
N VAL A 167 -5.53 9.22 -12.99
CA VAL A 167 -5.82 7.96 -12.30
C VAL A 167 -7.28 7.54 -12.52
N GLN A 168 -8.23 8.47 -12.41
CA GLN A 168 -9.66 8.16 -12.58
C GLN A 168 -10.00 7.65 -13.98
N GLU A 169 -9.46 8.29 -15.03
CA GLU A 169 -9.68 7.87 -16.42
C GLU A 169 -9.17 6.45 -16.65
N TRP A 170 -8.00 6.12 -16.09
CA TRP A 170 -7.45 4.77 -16.17
C TRP A 170 -8.32 3.75 -15.42
N VAL A 171 -8.74 4.05 -14.19
CA VAL A 171 -9.58 3.15 -13.38
C VAL A 171 -10.90 2.85 -14.11
N LYS A 172 -11.53 3.87 -14.71
CA LYS A 172 -12.74 3.71 -15.49
C LYS A 172 -12.53 2.77 -16.69
N ALA A 173 -11.45 2.98 -17.46
CA ALA A 173 -11.12 2.12 -18.61
C ALA A 173 -10.81 0.67 -18.19
N PHE A 174 -10.09 0.49 -17.07
CA PHE A 174 -9.77 -0.82 -16.51
C PHE A 174 -11.04 -1.60 -16.14
N ARG A 175 -12.00 -0.96 -15.46
CA ARG A 175 -13.28 -1.59 -15.06
C ARG A 175 -14.09 -2.05 -16.27
N VAL A 176 -14.17 -1.24 -17.32
CA VAL A 176 -14.86 -1.62 -18.57
C VAL A 176 -14.21 -2.85 -19.20
N ARG A 177 -12.88 -2.92 -19.24
CA ARG A 177 -12.14 -4.08 -19.77
C ARG A 177 -12.36 -5.33 -18.93
N ALA A 178 -12.27 -5.21 -17.60
CA ALA A 178 -12.48 -6.32 -16.67
C ALA A 178 -13.90 -6.89 -16.79
N ALA A 179 -14.91 -6.02 -16.89
CA ALA A 179 -16.30 -6.44 -17.10
C ALA A 179 -16.47 -7.24 -18.40
N LYS A 180 -15.91 -6.75 -19.51
CA LYS A 180 -15.94 -7.45 -20.82
C LYS A 180 -15.29 -8.84 -20.76
N LEU A 181 -14.14 -8.95 -20.09
CA LEU A 181 -13.45 -10.24 -19.92
C LEU A 181 -14.31 -11.21 -19.11
N SER A 182 -14.87 -10.75 -17.99
CA SER A 182 -15.71 -11.60 -17.13
C SER A 182 -17.00 -12.09 -17.81
N ALA A 183 -17.56 -11.30 -18.73
CA ALA A 183 -18.74 -11.68 -19.51
C ALA A 183 -18.43 -12.77 -20.55
N ASN A 184 -17.22 -12.77 -21.11
CA ASN A 184 -16.80 -13.77 -22.09
C ASN A 184 -16.39 -15.11 -21.46
N THR A 185 -15.94 -15.13 -20.20
CA THR A 185 -15.57 -16.38 -19.49
C THR A 185 -16.79 -17.14 -18.95
N ARG A 186 -17.99 -16.55 -19.01
CA ARG A 186 -19.25 -17.17 -18.57
C ARG A 186 -20.10 -17.71 -19.73
N ARG A 187 -19.55 -17.74 -20.95
CA ARG A 187 -20.11 -18.42 -22.13
C ARG A 187 -19.27 -19.66 -22.41
#